data_AF-A0AAU4MSX3-F1
#
_entry.id   AF-A0AAU4MSX3-F1
#
_cell.length_a   1.000
_cell.length_b   1.000
_cell.length_c   1.000
_cell.angle_alpha   90.00
_cell.angle_beta   90.00
_cell.angle_gamma   90.00
#
_symmetry.space_group_name_H-M   'P 1'
#
loop_
_entity.id
_entity.type
_entity.pdbx_description
1 polymer ?
#
loop_
_entity_poly.entity_id
_entity_poly.type
_entity_poly.pdbx_seq_one_letter_code
_entity_poly.pdbx_strand_id
1 'polypeptide(L)'
;MTGSAAESLHACRTNLGPAPRTFDFGDKRRYLRIPLPEWIAAAEPLREILWQQNTLLREGRLVWASLVQADERLFLPGDHDHPATVIYSPDAAAFDEHPDRLRATAQALYALKSDGHEDPASGAFAATLADETQYLPRMRVPRNLAGDDEVYCTHIIVCRRHLPDGVLRHALFPLLIHPDLTPRAMMLPSRYWPPELAH
;
A
#
# COMPACT_ATOMS: atom_id res chain seq x y z
N MET A 1 21.31 14.61 6.66
CA MET A 1 21.06 14.86 5.22
C MET A 1 19.85 14.02 4.87
N THR A 2 18.69 14.63 4.66
CA THR A 2 17.50 13.94 4.18
C THR A 2 17.70 13.66 2.69
N GLY A 3 17.82 12.39 2.32
CA GLY A 3 17.87 11.98 0.91
C GLY A 3 16.55 12.32 0.21
N SER A 4 16.58 12.43 -1.11
CA SER A 4 15.36 12.63 -1.91
C SER A 4 14.42 11.42 -1.80
N ALA A 5 13.15 11.60 -2.18
CA ALA A 5 12.20 10.49 -2.22
C ALA A 5 12.66 9.36 -3.18
N ALA A 6 13.24 9.72 -4.32
CA ALA A 6 13.77 8.75 -5.27
C ALA A 6 14.94 7.94 -4.66
N GLU A 7 15.84 8.60 -3.94
CA GLU A 7 16.95 7.94 -3.23
C GLU A 7 16.42 6.97 -2.16
N SER A 8 15.39 7.36 -1.42
CA SER A 8 14.78 6.52 -0.40
C SER A 8 14.16 5.25 -0.99
N LEU A 9 13.41 5.38 -2.10
CA LEU A 9 12.83 4.24 -2.78
C LEU A 9 13.91 3.36 -3.47
N HIS A 10 14.96 3.98 -4.00
CA HIS A 10 16.11 3.26 -4.53
C HIS A 10 16.83 2.46 -3.44
N ALA A 11 17.02 3.03 -2.26
CA ALA A 11 17.58 2.32 -1.11
C ALA A 11 16.71 1.13 -0.70
N CYS A 12 15.37 1.27 -0.70
CA CYS A 12 14.46 0.14 -0.49
C CYS A 12 14.66 -0.98 -1.51
N ARG A 13 14.82 -0.64 -2.80
CA ARG A 13 15.09 -1.61 -3.88
C ARG A 13 16.42 -2.33 -3.68
N THR A 14 17.46 -1.60 -3.28
CA THR A 14 18.78 -2.15 -2.99
C THR A 14 18.75 -3.08 -1.78
N ASN A 15 18.11 -2.66 -0.69
CA ASN A 15 17.98 -3.45 0.54
C ASN A 15 17.16 -4.73 0.34
N LEU A 16 16.12 -4.67 -0.48
CA LEU A 16 15.28 -5.82 -0.81
C LEU A 16 15.98 -6.78 -1.80
N GLY A 17 16.80 -6.23 -2.70
CA GLY A 17 17.51 -6.97 -3.75
C GLY A 17 16.71 -7.16 -5.05
N PRO A 18 17.35 -7.72 -6.10
CA PRO A 18 16.71 -7.93 -7.40
C PRO A 18 15.72 -9.11 -7.37
N ALA A 19 14.65 -9.01 -8.16
CA ALA A 19 13.74 -10.12 -8.43
C ALA A 19 14.34 -11.09 -9.48
N PRO A 20 14.05 -12.41 -9.41
CA PRO A 20 13.30 -13.10 -8.37
C PRO A 20 14.14 -13.29 -7.08
N ARG A 21 13.51 -13.04 -5.93
CA ARG A 21 14.16 -13.11 -4.61
C ARG A 21 14.00 -14.46 -3.96
N THR A 22 14.98 -14.82 -3.14
CA THR A 22 14.89 -15.95 -2.22
C THR A 22 15.00 -15.43 -0.79
N PHE A 23 14.29 -16.08 0.13
CA PHE A 23 14.35 -15.72 1.54
C PHE A 23 14.48 -17.00 2.34
N ASP A 24 15.24 -16.93 3.43
CA ASP A 24 15.39 -18.03 4.37
C ASP A 24 14.02 -18.49 4.90
N PHE A 25 13.86 -19.80 5.10
CA PHE A 25 12.58 -20.37 5.54
C PHE A 25 12.20 -19.89 6.95
N GLY A 26 13.17 -19.80 7.85
CA GLY A 26 12.98 -19.28 9.21
C GLY A 26 12.52 -17.83 9.16
N ASP A 27 13.19 -17.02 8.34
CA ASP A 27 12.85 -15.62 8.14
C ASP A 27 11.45 -15.41 7.52
N LYS A 28 11.10 -16.23 6.51
CA LYS A 28 9.75 -16.25 5.94
C LYS A 28 8.70 -16.51 7.00
N ARG A 29 8.88 -17.56 7.79
CA ARG A 29 7.91 -17.97 8.82
C ARG A 29 7.84 -16.97 9.97
N ARG A 30 8.99 -16.41 10.36
CA ARG A 30 9.10 -15.60 11.58
C ARG A 30 8.83 -14.15 11.36
N TYR A 31 9.07 -13.56 10.19
CA TYR A 31 8.93 -12.11 9.99
C TYR A 31 8.12 -11.77 8.73
N LEU A 32 8.51 -12.26 7.56
CA LEU A 32 7.92 -11.82 6.29
C LEU A 32 6.46 -12.23 6.12
N ARG A 33 6.09 -13.41 6.61
CA ARG A 33 4.74 -13.92 6.41
C ARG A 33 3.76 -13.23 7.36
N ILE A 34 2.73 -12.60 6.80
CA ILE A 34 1.57 -12.13 7.55
C ILE A 34 0.70 -13.37 7.83
N PRO A 35 0.48 -13.75 9.11
CA PRO A 35 -0.42 -14.84 9.45
C PRO A 35 -1.87 -14.44 9.11
N LEU A 36 -2.75 -15.43 8.91
CA LEU A 36 -4.19 -15.15 8.73
C LEU A 36 -4.76 -14.60 10.05
N PRO A 37 -5.15 -13.31 10.12
CA PRO A 37 -5.78 -12.76 11.31
C PRO A 37 -7.18 -13.36 11.48
N GLU A 38 -7.61 -13.58 12.72
CA GLU A 38 -8.92 -14.18 13.02
C GLU A 38 -10.09 -13.39 12.42
N TRP A 39 -9.97 -12.05 12.39
CA TRP A 39 -10.99 -11.15 11.85
C TRP A 39 -11.10 -11.19 10.31
N ILE A 40 -10.11 -11.75 9.60
CA ILE A 40 -10.11 -11.91 8.14
C ILE A 40 -10.77 -13.22 7.70
N ALA A 41 -11.09 -14.13 8.63
CA ALA A 41 -11.53 -15.48 8.30
C ALA A 41 -12.74 -15.55 7.34
N ALA A 42 -13.62 -14.54 7.33
CA ALA A 42 -14.77 -14.45 6.44
C ALA A 42 -14.59 -13.50 5.23
N ALA A 43 -13.49 -12.75 5.14
CA ALA A 43 -13.25 -11.74 4.10
C ALA A 43 -12.34 -12.27 2.97
N GLU A 44 -12.93 -12.99 2.01
CA GLU A 44 -12.21 -13.61 0.88
C GLU A 44 -11.21 -12.70 0.16
N PRO A 45 -11.52 -11.43 -0.19
CA PRO A 45 -10.56 -10.61 -0.94
C PRO A 45 -9.32 -10.21 -0.13
N LEU A 46 -9.42 -10.14 1.20
CA LEU A 46 -8.25 -9.93 2.06
C LEU A 46 -7.40 -11.20 2.20
N ARG A 47 -8.03 -12.39 2.18
CA ARG A 47 -7.29 -13.67 2.15
C ARG A 47 -6.43 -13.80 0.90
N GLU A 48 -6.90 -13.29 -0.23
CA GLU A 48 -6.10 -13.27 -1.45
C GLU A 48 -4.81 -12.45 -1.32
N ILE A 49 -4.82 -11.33 -0.59
CA ILE A 49 -3.59 -10.56 -0.31
C ILE A 49 -2.57 -11.45 0.40
N LEU A 50 -3.02 -12.23 1.39
CA LEU A 50 -2.17 -13.17 2.13
C LEU A 50 -1.68 -14.33 1.27
N TRP A 51 -2.45 -14.80 0.29
CA TRP A 51 -1.99 -15.83 -0.65
C TRP A 51 -0.94 -15.31 -1.62
N GLN A 52 -1.07 -14.05 -2.05
CA GLN A 52 -0.17 -13.42 -3.01
C GLN A 52 1.11 -12.86 -2.39
N GLN A 53 1.23 -12.82 -1.06
CA GLN A 53 2.40 -12.26 -0.37
C GLN A 53 3.74 -12.87 -0.82
N ASN A 54 3.80 -14.18 -1.10
CA ASN A 54 5.04 -14.82 -1.56
C ASN A 54 5.37 -14.42 -3.00
N THR A 55 4.38 -14.27 -3.87
CA THR A 55 4.57 -13.75 -5.23
C THR A 55 5.09 -12.31 -5.17
N LEU A 56 4.44 -11.45 -4.37
CA LEU A 56 4.80 -10.04 -4.21
C LEU A 56 6.22 -9.87 -3.63
N LEU A 57 6.58 -10.63 -2.60
CA LEU A 57 7.93 -10.57 -2.03
C LEU A 57 8.99 -11.06 -3.02
N ARG A 58 8.73 -12.16 -3.74
CA ARG A 58 9.72 -12.75 -4.64
C ARG A 58 9.90 -11.95 -5.92
N GLU A 59 8.82 -11.51 -6.53
CA GLU A 59 8.80 -11.02 -7.91
C GLU A 59 8.30 -9.58 -8.02
N GLY A 60 7.65 -9.06 -6.98
CA GLY A 60 7.09 -7.72 -6.99
C GLY A 60 8.15 -6.64 -7.18
N ARG A 61 7.72 -5.57 -7.86
CA ARG A 61 8.47 -4.32 -8.01
C ARG A 61 8.00 -3.31 -6.97
N LEU A 62 8.91 -2.41 -6.59
CA LEU A 62 8.66 -1.38 -5.60
C LEU A 62 8.24 -0.07 -6.26
N VAL A 63 7.14 0.47 -5.75
CA VAL A 63 6.58 1.78 -6.08
C VAL A 63 6.28 2.54 -4.79
N TRP A 64 6.05 3.84 -4.91
CA TRP A 64 5.44 4.61 -3.83
C TRP A 64 3.95 4.32 -3.72
N ALA A 65 3.45 4.29 -2.49
CA ALA A 65 2.04 4.34 -2.18
C ALA A 65 1.73 5.52 -1.25
N SER A 66 0.52 6.05 -1.38
CA SER A 66 -0.06 7.00 -0.44
C SER A 66 -1.29 6.41 0.23
N LEU A 67 -1.38 6.56 1.54
CA LEU A 67 -2.54 6.22 2.36
C LEU A 67 -3.73 7.13 2.00
N VAL A 68 -4.89 6.53 1.76
CA VAL A 68 -6.17 7.23 1.63
C VAL A 68 -6.92 7.16 2.96
N GLN A 69 -7.07 5.95 3.48
CA GLN A 69 -7.76 5.70 4.75
C GLN A 69 -7.15 4.48 5.44
N ALA A 70 -7.11 4.51 6.76
CA ALA A 70 -6.76 3.38 7.59
C ALA A 70 -7.67 3.32 8.81
N ASP A 71 -7.74 2.16 9.43
CA ASP A 71 -8.29 2.01 10.77
C ASP A 71 -7.50 2.90 11.76
N GLU A 72 -8.21 3.68 12.58
CA GLU A 72 -7.59 4.62 13.53
C GLU A 72 -6.63 3.93 14.51
N ARG A 73 -6.84 2.64 14.78
CA ARG A 73 -6.00 1.85 15.66
C ARG A 73 -4.58 1.70 15.10
N LEU A 74 -4.37 1.79 13.78
CA LEU A 74 -3.03 1.71 13.17
C LEU A 74 -2.12 2.88 13.56
N PHE A 75 -2.68 4.01 13.99
CA PHE A 75 -1.91 5.20 14.39
C PHE A 75 -1.53 5.21 15.88
N LEU A 76 -1.98 4.22 16.65
CA LEU A 76 -1.69 4.06 18.07
C LEU A 76 -0.95 2.73 18.32
N PRO A 77 -0.15 2.61 19.40
CA PRO A 77 0.42 1.32 19.80
C PRO A 77 -0.65 0.24 19.98
N GLY A 78 -0.34 -0.99 19.58
CA GLY A 78 -1.25 -2.14 19.66
C GLY A 78 -0.68 -3.37 18.96
N ASP A 79 -1.45 -4.47 18.99
CA ASP A 79 -0.96 -5.80 18.59
C ASP A 79 -1.66 -6.37 17.35
N HIS A 80 -2.70 -5.69 16.86
CA HIS A 80 -3.55 -6.19 15.79
C HIS A 80 -3.24 -5.53 14.45
N ASP A 81 -3.13 -6.36 13.41
CA ASP A 81 -3.08 -5.92 12.02
C ASP A 81 -4.46 -5.46 11.55
N HIS A 82 -4.49 -4.45 10.68
CA HIS A 82 -5.73 -3.86 10.17
C HIS A 82 -5.62 -3.58 8.67
N PRO A 83 -6.76 -3.50 7.95
CA PRO A 83 -6.73 -3.13 6.55
C PRO A 83 -6.47 -1.62 6.42
N ALA A 84 -5.92 -1.23 5.29
CA ALA A 84 -5.81 0.15 4.87
C ALA A 84 -6.07 0.28 3.37
N THR A 85 -6.62 1.41 2.98
CA THR A 85 -6.82 1.79 1.58
C THR A 85 -5.72 2.71 1.14
N VAL A 86 -5.07 2.36 0.05
CA VAL A 86 -3.91 3.07 -0.49
C VAL A 86 -4.10 3.32 -1.98
N ILE A 87 -3.42 4.34 -2.48
CA ILE A 87 -3.19 4.50 -3.92
C ILE A 87 -1.71 4.35 -4.27
N TYR A 88 -1.47 3.93 -5.50
CA TYR A 88 -0.13 3.80 -6.07
C TYR A 88 -0.17 4.01 -7.59
N SER A 89 1.00 4.20 -8.19
CA SER A 89 1.17 4.16 -9.64
C SER A 89 2.24 3.14 -10.03
N PRO A 90 2.04 2.35 -11.11
CA PRO A 90 3.10 1.54 -11.70
C PRO A 90 4.17 2.35 -12.45
N ASP A 91 3.93 3.64 -12.71
CA ASP A 91 4.84 4.51 -13.46
C ASP A 91 5.94 5.08 -12.56
N ALA A 92 7.09 4.41 -12.58
CA ALA A 92 8.26 4.84 -11.82
C ALA A 92 8.80 6.20 -12.27
N ALA A 93 8.74 6.51 -13.57
CA ALA A 93 9.26 7.77 -14.11
C ALA A 93 8.45 8.97 -13.62
N ALA A 94 7.13 8.80 -13.47
CA ALA A 94 6.24 9.86 -13.01
C ALA A 94 6.30 10.09 -11.49
N PHE A 95 6.53 9.05 -10.69
CA PHE A 95 6.27 9.10 -9.24
C PHE A 95 7.45 8.77 -8.32
N ASP A 96 8.57 8.22 -8.80
CA ASP A 96 9.71 7.94 -7.92
C ASP A 96 10.29 9.24 -7.33
N GLU A 97 10.39 10.29 -8.14
CA GLU A 97 10.87 11.61 -7.74
C GLU A 97 9.78 12.49 -7.13
N HIS A 98 8.51 12.25 -7.47
CA HIS A 98 7.38 13.12 -7.13
C HIS A 98 6.23 12.38 -6.40
N PRO A 99 6.49 11.61 -5.33
CA PRO A 99 5.42 10.87 -4.66
C PRO A 99 4.40 11.76 -3.94
N ASP A 100 4.72 13.03 -3.69
CA ASP A 100 3.76 14.00 -3.14
C ASP A 100 2.55 14.21 -4.07
N ARG A 101 2.67 13.93 -5.36
CA ARG A 101 1.52 13.90 -6.28
C ARG A 101 0.54 12.79 -5.91
N LEU A 102 1.02 11.61 -5.51
CA LEU A 102 0.14 10.56 -4.97
C LEU A 102 -0.50 11.04 -3.66
N ARG A 103 0.25 11.73 -2.81
CA ARG A 103 -0.30 12.26 -1.56
C ARG A 103 -1.45 13.24 -1.81
N ALA A 104 -1.29 14.18 -2.74
CA ALA A 104 -2.34 15.12 -3.11
C ALA A 104 -3.59 14.40 -3.64
N THR A 105 -3.43 13.41 -4.51
CA THR A 105 -4.54 12.60 -5.02
C THR A 105 -5.22 11.80 -3.89
N ALA A 106 -4.46 11.23 -2.96
CA ALA A 106 -5.02 10.49 -1.83
C ALA A 106 -5.84 11.38 -0.89
N GLN A 107 -5.38 12.61 -0.65
CA GLN A 107 -6.11 13.61 0.14
C GLN A 107 -7.42 14.02 -0.55
N ALA A 108 -7.39 14.24 -1.86
CA ALA A 108 -8.60 14.51 -2.64
C ALA A 108 -9.60 13.33 -2.57
N LEU A 109 -9.11 12.09 -2.64
CA LEU A 109 -9.94 10.89 -2.49
C LEU A 109 -10.55 10.74 -1.09
N TYR A 110 -9.80 11.06 -0.05
CA TYR A 110 -10.32 11.05 1.32
C TYR A 110 -11.43 12.09 1.49
N ALA A 111 -11.23 13.32 1.00
CA ALA A 111 -12.26 14.36 1.02
C ALA A 111 -13.50 13.96 0.21
N LEU A 112 -13.31 13.29 -0.94
CA LEU A 112 -14.39 12.77 -1.78
C LEU A 112 -15.30 11.77 -1.02
N LYS A 113 -14.74 10.97 -0.11
CA LYS A 113 -15.51 10.04 0.73
C LYS A 113 -16.39 10.78 1.75
N SER A 114 -15.94 11.93 2.23
CA SER A 114 -16.62 12.71 3.28
C SER A 114 -17.74 13.61 2.75
N ASP A 115 -17.66 14.04 1.49
CA ASP A 115 -18.61 14.96 0.87
C ASP A 115 -19.42 14.29 -0.25
N GLY A 116 -20.72 14.62 -0.37
CA GLY A 116 -21.56 14.13 -1.48
C GLY A 116 -21.25 14.85 -2.80
N HIS A 117 -21.26 14.15 -3.94
CA HIS A 117 -20.79 14.69 -5.23
C HIS A 117 -21.80 14.56 -6.39
N GLU A 118 -21.74 15.53 -7.31
CA GLU A 118 -22.61 15.65 -8.50
C GLU A 118 -22.09 14.89 -9.73
N ASP A 119 -20.77 14.66 -9.86
CA ASP A 119 -20.20 13.89 -10.97
C ASP A 119 -20.43 12.37 -10.80
N PRO A 120 -21.07 11.67 -11.77
CA PRO A 120 -21.42 10.26 -11.62
C PRO A 120 -20.22 9.31 -11.46
N ALA A 121 -19.11 9.56 -12.15
CA ALA A 121 -17.93 8.69 -12.09
C ALA A 121 -17.23 8.80 -10.72
N SER A 122 -17.12 10.02 -10.21
CA SER A 122 -16.63 10.30 -8.86
C SER A 122 -17.56 9.76 -7.80
N GLY A 123 -18.88 9.90 -7.98
CA GLY A 123 -19.89 9.38 -7.07
C GLY A 123 -19.84 7.85 -6.96
N ALA A 124 -19.70 7.14 -8.08
CA ALA A 124 -19.57 5.68 -8.07
C ALA A 124 -18.27 5.23 -7.38
N PHE A 125 -17.16 5.93 -7.64
CA PHE A 125 -15.88 5.64 -6.97
C PHE A 125 -15.95 5.93 -5.46
N ALA A 126 -16.54 7.06 -5.07
CA ALA A 126 -16.73 7.46 -3.68
C ALA A 126 -17.63 6.47 -2.94
N ALA A 127 -18.74 6.04 -3.54
CA ALA A 127 -19.61 5.02 -2.97
C ALA A 127 -18.87 3.69 -2.77
N THR A 128 -18.04 3.30 -3.74
CA THR A 128 -17.21 2.10 -3.63
C THR A 128 -16.15 2.23 -2.53
N LEU A 129 -15.55 3.41 -2.36
CA LEU A 129 -14.58 3.70 -1.30
C LEU A 129 -15.23 3.83 0.09
N ALA A 130 -16.48 4.28 0.14
CA ALA A 130 -17.29 4.37 1.35
C ALA A 130 -17.79 3.00 1.84
N ASP A 131 -17.92 2.03 0.94
CA ASP A 131 -18.28 0.65 1.29
C ASP A 131 -17.10 -0.09 1.93
N GLU A 132 -16.97 0.04 3.25
CA GLU A 132 -15.93 -0.61 4.06
C GLU A 132 -16.06 -2.14 4.13
N THR A 133 -17.11 -2.71 3.53
CA THR A 133 -17.30 -4.16 3.43
C THR A 133 -16.76 -4.74 2.12
N GLN A 134 -16.48 -3.87 1.12
CA GLN A 134 -15.95 -4.28 -0.18
C GLN A 134 -14.44 -4.03 -0.31
N TYR A 135 -13.67 -5.09 -0.08
CA TYR A 135 -12.22 -5.07 -0.27
C TYR A 135 -11.84 -5.15 -1.75
N LEU A 136 -11.50 -3.99 -2.32
CA LEU A 136 -11.12 -3.81 -3.72
C LEU A 136 -9.77 -4.48 -4.06
N PRO A 137 -9.69 -5.30 -5.13
CA PRO A 137 -8.43 -5.84 -5.62
C PRO A 137 -7.53 -4.77 -6.23
N ARG A 138 -8.05 -3.97 -7.15
CA ARG A 138 -7.37 -2.86 -7.82
C ARG A 138 -8.40 -2.09 -8.64
N MET A 139 -8.55 -0.79 -8.38
CA MET A 139 -9.50 0.07 -9.09
C MET A 139 -8.75 1.29 -9.63
N ARG A 140 -8.95 1.64 -10.90
CA ARG A 140 -8.32 2.84 -11.48
C ARG A 140 -8.96 4.09 -10.89
N VAL A 141 -8.15 5.04 -10.46
CA VAL A 141 -8.62 6.34 -9.99
C VAL A 141 -9.16 7.14 -11.18
N PRO A 142 -10.35 7.77 -11.06
CA PRO A 142 -10.95 8.58 -12.11
C PRO A 142 -10.02 9.70 -12.60
N ARG A 143 -10.08 9.99 -13.91
CA ARG A 143 -9.21 10.99 -14.56
C ARG A 143 -9.41 12.41 -14.03
N ASN A 144 -10.59 12.75 -13.56
CA ASN A 144 -10.85 14.06 -12.95
C ASN A 144 -10.10 14.24 -11.60
N LEU A 145 -9.62 13.16 -10.99
CA LEU A 145 -8.85 13.19 -9.74
C LEU A 145 -7.35 12.93 -9.96
N ALA A 146 -7.00 12.03 -10.88
CA ALA A 146 -5.61 11.66 -11.16
C ALA A 146 -5.05 12.32 -12.45
N GLY A 147 -5.83 13.12 -13.16
CA GLY A 147 -5.45 13.61 -14.49
C GLY A 147 -5.25 12.46 -15.49
N ASP A 148 -4.16 12.54 -16.25
CA ASP A 148 -3.74 11.48 -17.17
C ASP A 148 -2.87 10.42 -16.49
N ASP A 149 -2.51 10.60 -15.21
CA ASP A 149 -1.68 9.65 -14.49
C ASP A 149 -2.40 8.31 -14.32
N GLU A 150 -1.63 7.24 -14.44
CA GLU A 150 -2.10 5.89 -14.15
C GLU A 150 -1.99 5.63 -12.65
N VAL A 151 -3.06 5.94 -11.91
CA VAL A 151 -3.14 5.75 -10.46
C VAL A 151 -4.21 4.70 -10.13
N TYR A 152 -3.89 3.81 -9.20
CA TYR A 152 -4.78 2.74 -8.75
C TYR A 152 -5.01 2.81 -7.25
N CYS A 153 -6.24 2.55 -6.84
CA CYS A 153 -6.66 2.37 -5.46
C CYS A 153 -6.81 0.87 -5.14
N THR A 154 -6.33 0.45 -3.98
CA THR A 154 -6.42 -0.95 -3.52
C THR A 154 -6.43 -1.01 -2.00
N HIS A 155 -6.85 -2.17 -1.46
CA HIS A 155 -6.70 -2.49 -0.06
C HIS A 155 -5.42 -3.29 0.19
N ILE A 156 -4.76 -3.00 1.30
CA ILE A 156 -3.64 -3.77 1.84
C ILE A 156 -3.94 -4.19 3.27
N ILE A 157 -3.24 -5.22 3.74
CA ILE A 157 -3.16 -5.53 5.17
C ILE A 157 -1.91 -4.86 5.71
N VAL A 158 -2.09 -3.96 6.66
CA VAL A 158 -0.98 -3.32 7.37
C VAL A 158 -0.61 -4.21 8.53
N CYS A 159 0.52 -4.93 8.39
CA CYS A 159 1.04 -5.79 9.44
C CYS A 159 1.90 -4.98 10.40
N ARG A 160 1.54 -4.93 11.68
CA ARG A 160 2.24 -4.07 12.66
C ARG A 160 3.71 -4.38 12.79
N ARG A 161 4.07 -5.66 12.70
CA ARG A 161 5.47 -6.10 12.74
C ARG A 161 6.32 -5.58 11.57
N HIS A 162 5.66 -5.15 10.49
CA HIS A 162 6.27 -4.60 9.29
C HIS A 162 6.33 -3.07 9.32
N LEU A 163 5.82 -2.43 10.38
CA LEU A 163 5.91 -1.00 10.59
C LEU A 163 7.09 -0.67 11.50
N PRO A 164 7.69 0.53 11.36
CA PRO A 164 8.54 1.10 12.40
C PRO A 164 7.74 1.26 13.70
N ASP A 165 8.29 0.79 14.82
CA ASP A 165 7.67 0.81 16.17
C ASP A 165 6.26 0.19 16.28
N GLY A 166 5.79 -0.54 15.27
CA GLY A 166 4.43 -1.09 15.25
C GLY A 166 3.32 -0.07 15.00
N VAL A 167 3.64 1.14 14.53
CA VAL A 167 2.69 2.26 14.34
C VAL A 167 2.82 2.87 12.94
N LEU A 168 1.70 3.13 12.29
CA LEU A 168 1.66 3.75 10.97
C LEU A 168 1.80 5.26 11.13
N ARG A 169 3.02 5.78 10.97
CA ARG A 169 3.32 7.23 11.16
C ARG A 169 3.15 8.05 9.89
N HIS A 170 3.47 7.44 8.75
CA HIS A 170 3.60 8.14 7.47
C HIS A 170 2.52 7.71 6.50
N ALA A 171 1.99 8.68 5.76
CA ALA A 171 1.04 8.41 4.69
C ALA A 171 1.73 7.91 3.41
N LEU A 172 3.02 8.19 3.22
CA LEU A 172 3.82 7.72 2.09
C LEU A 172 4.73 6.58 2.53
N PHE A 173 4.70 5.47 1.80
CA PHE A 173 5.54 4.30 2.08
C PHE A 173 5.77 3.43 0.84
N PRO A 174 6.85 2.63 0.82
CA PRO A 174 7.12 1.69 -0.26
C PRO A 174 6.10 0.54 -0.30
N LEU A 175 5.62 0.24 -1.51
CA LEU A 175 4.62 -0.78 -1.79
C LEU A 175 5.14 -1.77 -2.84
N LEU A 176 4.93 -3.06 -2.60
CA LEU A 176 5.17 -4.13 -3.55
C LEU A 176 3.92 -4.36 -4.41
N ILE A 177 4.12 -4.33 -5.73
CA ILE A 177 3.09 -4.62 -6.73
C ILE A 177 3.61 -5.63 -7.76
N HIS A 178 2.71 -6.40 -8.36
CA HIS A 178 3.04 -7.23 -9.52
C HIS A 178 1.87 -7.20 -10.53
N PRO A 179 1.69 -6.08 -11.27
CA PRO A 179 0.45 -5.82 -11.99
C PRO A 179 0.08 -6.85 -13.06
N ASP A 180 1.07 -7.59 -13.58
CA ASP A 180 0.90 -8.63 -14.60
C ASP A 180 0.46 -10.00 -14.03
N LEU A 181 0.68 -10.27 -12.74
CA LEU A 181 0.36 -11.56 -12.11
C LEU A 181 -0.74 -11.45 -11.07
N THR A 182 -0.87 -10.31 -10.39
CA THR A 182 -1.88 -10.13 -9.36
C THR A 182 -2.31 -8.66 -9.26
N PRO A 183 -3.61 -8.39 -9.04
CA PRO A 183 -4.07 -7.04 -8.72
C PRO A 183 -3.71 -6.63 -7.28
N ARG A 184 -3.30 -7.57 -6.42
CA ARG A 184 -3.04 -7.34 -5.00
C ARG A 184 -1.72 -6.60 -4.80
N ALA A 185 -1.61 -5.93 -3.66
CA ALA A 185 -0.40 -5.23 -3.24
C ALA A 185 -0.10 -5.50 -1.77
N MET A 186 1.15 -5.24 -1.36
CA MET A 186 1.61 -5.44 0.01
C MET A 186 2.61 -4.34 0.37
N MET A 187 2.47 -3.75 1.56
CA MET A 187 3.48 -2.83 2.10
C MET A 187 4.83 -3.55 2.20
N LEU A 188 5.90 -2.89 1.77
CA LEU A 188 7.24 -3.43 1.98
C LEU A 188 7.53 -3.46 3.49
N PRO A 189 8.02 -4.57 4.07
CA PRO A 189 8.38 -4.57 5.48
C PRO A 189 9.48 -3.57 5.85
N SER A 190 9.31 -2.85 6.96
CA SER A 190 10.17 -1.75 7.42
C SER A 190 11.64 -2.09 7.56
N ARG A 191 12.01 -3.36 7.75
CA ARG A 191 13.41 -3.78 7.78
C ARG A 191 14.19 -3.46 6.50
N TYR A 192 13.49 -3.24 5.38
CA TYR A 192 14.08 -2.88 4.10
C TYR A 192 14.10 -1.39 3.86
N TRP A 193 13.49 -0.60 4.74
CA TRP A 193 13.40 0.84 4.60
C TRP A 193 14.73 1.45 5.05
N PRO A 194 15.20 2.51 4.37
CA PRO A 194 16.29 3.30 4.89
C PRO A 194 15.83 4.06 6.16
N PRO A 195 16.77 4.46 7.06
CA PRO A 195 16.43 5.09 8.33
C PRO A 195 15.52 6.31 8.21
N GLU A 196 15.64 7.08 7.12
CA GLU A 196 14.86 8.30 6.87
C GLU A 196 13.36 8.03 6.70
N LEU A 197 12.96 6.81 6.33
CA LEU A 197 11.56 6.39 6.25
C LEU A 197 11.07 5.68 7.52
N ALA A 198 12.00 5.26 8.38
CA ALA A 198 11.69 4.54 9.61
C ALA A 198 11.42 5.45 10.82
N HIS A 199 11.64 6.76 10.67
CA HIS A 199 11.54 7.75 11.75
C HIS A 199 10.57 8.89 11.41
#